data_AF-A0A0T6B6T6-F1
#
_entry.id   AF-A0A0T6B6T6-F1
#
_cell.length_a   1.000
_cell.length_b   1.000
_cell.length_c   1.000
_cell.angle_alpha   90.00
_cell.angle_beta   90.00
_cell.angle_gamma   90.00
#
_symmetry.space_group_name_H-M   'P 1'
#
loop_
_entity.id
_entity.type
_entity.pdbx_description
1 polymer ?
#
loop_
_entity_poly.entity_id
_entity_poly.type
_entity_poly.pdbx_seq_one_letter_code
_entity_poly.pdbx_strand_id
1 'polypeptide(L)'
;ENAHLTYKYLTPYLYDFLDAIITQQTSPSEAYQKLDELANRHTEQLRKLTKQVQEHRTNGDTDLVKKAVLEYEACLDRYIPVLMAQAKIYWEVENYAQVEKIFRKSVEFCNDNDIWRLNVAHVLFMQENKFKEATGFYEPIVKKNYADILNVSAIVLANLCVSYIMTSQNEEAEELMRKIEKEEDQLAFEEPERKYFHLCIVNLVIG
;
A
#
# COMPACT_ATOMS: atom_id res chain seq x y z
N GLU A 1 4.52 -11.26 33.31
CA GLU A 1 4.99 -12.58 33.79
C GLU A 1 5.54 -13.55 32.72
N ASN A 2 5.64 -13.22 31.42
CA ASN A 2 6.21 -14.14 30.41
C ASN A 2 7.30 -13.53 29.51
N ALA A 3 8.04 -12.52 29.99
CA ALA A 3 9.04 -11.81 29.17
C ALA A 3 10.12 -12.74 28.57
N HIS A 4 10.49 -13.80 29.27
CA HIS A 4 11.48 -14.78 28.79
C HIS A 4 11.00 -15.58 27.56
N LEU A 5 9.69 -15.80 27.38
CA LEU A 5 9.13 -16.46 26.18
C LEU A 5 9.13 -15.51 24.99
N THR A 6 8.88 -14.22 25.24
CA THR A 6 8.93 -13.17 24.23
C THR A 6 10.30 -13.09 23.56
N TYR A 7 11.39 -13.06 24.33
CA TYR A 7 12.76 -13.06 23.79
C TYR A 7 13.18 -14.39 23.14
N LYS A 8 12.49 -15.49 23.47
CA LYS A 8 12.80 -16.82 22.93
C LYS A 8 12.15 -17.08 21.58
N TYR A 9 10.95 -16.54 21.34
CA TYR A 9 10.15 -16.84 20.15
C TYR A 9 9.99 -15.68 19.18
N LEU A 10 10.19 -14.43 19.62
CA LEU A 10 10.13 -13.28 18.73
C LEU A 10 11.53 -12.85 18.30
N THR A 11 11.66 -12.53 17.01
CA THR A 11 12.85 -11.80 16.57
C THR A 11 12.86 -10.40 17.20
N PRO A 12 14.03 -9.78 17.41
CA PRO A 12 14.10 -8.42 17.95
C PRO A 12 13.25 -7.42 17.17
N TYR A 13 13.23 -7.54 15.83
CA TYR A 13 12.36 -6.74 14.97
C TYR A 13 10.88 -6.92 15.29
N LEU A 14 10.42 -8.18 15.41
CA LEU A 14 9.01 -8.46 15.63
C LEU A 14 8.55 -7.98 17.02
N TYR A 15 9.43 -8.09 18.03
CA TYR A 15 9.19 -7.52 19.34
C TYR A 15 9.03 -5.99 19.27
N ASP A 16 10.02 -5.29 18.70
CA ASP A 16 10.01 -3.82 18.58
C ASP A 16 8.77 -3.34 17.80
N PHE A 17 8.41 -4.02 16.71
CA PHE A 17 7.24 -3.67 15.90
C PHE A 17 5.94 -3.88 16.66
N LEU A 18 5.75 -5.03 17.32
CA LEU A 18 4.54 -5.30 18.10
C LEU A 18 4.42 -4.34 19.29
N ASP A 19 5.52 -4.01 19.97
CA ASP A 19 5.52 -3.02 21.04
C ASP A 19 5.04 -1.65 20.54
N ALA A 20 5.50 -1.21 19.36
CA ALA A 20 5.05 0.03 18.76
C ALA A 20 3.55 0.01 18.40
N ILE A 21 3.05 -1.09 17.82
CA ILE A 21 1.62 -1.25 17.50
C ILE A 21 0.74 -1.28 18.75
N ILE A 22 1.17 -1.95 19.82
CA ILE A 22 0.44 -1.97 21.10
C ILE A 22 0.44 -0.56 21.71
N THR A 23 1.59 0.12 21.71
CA THR A 23 1.74 1.49 22.21
C THR A 23 0.81 2.45 21.48
N GLN A 24 0.52 2.24 20.18
CA GLN A 24 -0.37 3.09 19.40
C GLN A 24 -1.77 3.21 20.00
N GLN A 25 -2.25 2.19 20.71
CA GLN A 25 -3.59 2.18 21.32
C GLN A 25 -3.72 3.14 22.50
N THR A 26 -2.61 3.43 23.19
CA THR A 26 -2.60 4.25 24.42
C THR A 26 -1.85 5.57 24.23
N SER A 27 -0.84 5.61 23.36
CA SER A 27 0.04 6.75 23.10
C SER A 27 0.49 6.77 21.63
N PRO A 28 -0.31 7.37 20.72
CA PRO A 28 0.04 7.45 19.30
C PRO A 28 1.35 8.19 19.01
N SER A 29 1.71 9.20 19.81
CA SER A 29 2.95 9.97 19.65
C SER A 29 4.19 9.15 19.99
N GLU A 30 4.17 8.38 21.08
CA GLU A 30 5.26 7.47 21.45
C GLU A 30 5.38 6.32 20.44
N ALA A 31 4.24 5.76 20.02
CA ALA A 31 4.22 4.73 18.97
C ALA A 31 4.87 5.23 17.68
N TYR A 32 4.59 6.48 17.28
CA TYR A 32 5.22 7.08 16.11
C TYR A 32 6.75 7.16 16.24
N GLN A 33 7.27 7.55 17.42
CA GLN A 33 8.72 7.59 17.66
C GLN A 33 9.36 6.21 17.50
N LYS A 34 8.78 5.17 18.11
CA LYS A 34 9.25 3.78 17.98
C LYS A 34 9.23 3.30 16.52
N LEU A 35 8.15 3.62 15.79
CA LEU A 35 8.04 3.29 14.37
C LEU A 35 9.04 4.07 13.51
N ASP A 36 9.34 5.32 13.83
CA ASP A 36 10.33 6.13 13.11
C ASP A 36 11.74 5.57 13.27
N GLU A 37 12.10 5.11 14.47
CA GLU A 37 13.37 4.41 14.71
C GLU A 37 13.48 3.11 13.90
N LEU A 38 12.40 2.32 13.83
CA LEU A 38 12.33 1.12 12.98
C LEU A 38 12.46 1.47 11.49
N ALA A 39 11.74 2.50 11.03
CA ALA A 39 11.78 2.97 9.65
C ALA A 39 13.20 3.44 9.26
N ASN A 40 13.87 4.19 10.14
CA ASN A 40 15.24 4.67 9.92
C ASN A 40 16.23 3.48 9.81
N ARG A 41 16.13 2.48 10.69
CA ARG A 41 16.94 1.25 10.60
C ARG A 41 16.73 0.51 9.28
N HIS A 42 15.48 0.36 8.84
CA HIS A 42 15.16 -0.31 7.58
C HIS A 42 15.64 0.46 6.36
N THR A 43 15.43 1.78 6.31
CA THR A 43 15.86 2.60 5.16
C THR A 43 17.38 2.66 5.04
N GLU A 44 18.12 2.69 6.14
CA GLU A 44 19.59 2.57 6.12
C GLU A 44 20.03 1.21 5.54
N GLN A 45 19.41 0.12 5.99
CA GLN A 45 19.69 -1.22 5.50
C GLN A 45 19.33 -1.38 4.02
N LEU A 46 18.20 -0.83 3.57
CA LEU A 46 17.79 -0.83 2.15
C LEU A 46 18.83 -0.11 1.29
N ARG A 47 19.28 1.09 1.68
CA ARG A 47 20.34 1.83 0.95
C ARG A 47 21.65 1.04 0.88
N LYS A 48 22.02 0.35 1.97
CA LYS A 48 23.21 -0.51 2.00
C LYS A 48 23.07 -1.68 1.02
N LEU A 49 21.94 -2.37 1.03
CA LEU A 49 21.67 -3.51 0.14
C LEU A 49 21.62 -3.07 -1.33
N THR A 50 21.03 -1.91 -1.65
CA THR A 50 21.06 -1.34 -3.01
C THR A 50 22.48 -1.14 -3.51
N LYS A 51 23.39 -0.62 -2.67
CA LYS A 51 24.81 -0.48 -3.03
C LYS A 51 25.48 -1.83 -3.27
N GLN A 52 25.25 -2.81 -2.40
CA GLN A 52 25.80 -4.16 -2.55
C GLN A 52 25.32 -4.85 -3.83
N VAL A 53 24.03 -4.74 -4.17
CA VAL A 53 23.49 -5.26 -5.44
C VAL A 53 24.22 -4.66 -6.63
N GLN A 54 24.45 -3.34 -6.62
CA GLN A 54 25.14 -2.65 -7.72
C GLN A 54 26.63 -3.02 -7.82
N GLU A 55 27.32 -3.16 -6.68
CA GLU A 55 28.72 -3.59 -6.62
C GLU A 55 28.89 -5.01 -7.16
N HIS A 56 28.09 -5.98 -6.67
CA HIS A 56 28.13 -7.36 -7.15
C HIS A 56 27.78 -7.46 -8.65
N ARG A 57 26.85 -6.63 -9.13
CA ARG A 57 26.50 -6.57 -10.56
C ARG A 57 27.66 -6.08 -11.42
N THR A 58 28.43 -5.11 -10.93
CA THR A 58 29.60 -4.57 -11.62
C THR A 58 30.74 -5.58 -11.67
N ASN A 59 30.88 -6.40 -10.62
CA ASN A 59 31.90 -7.44 -10.53
C ASN A 59 31.55 -8.72 -11.30
N GLY A 60 30.29 -8.89 -11.74
CA GLY A 60 29.82 -10.09 -12.43
C GLY A 60 29.44 -11.26 -11.50
N ASP A 61 29.37 -11.02 -10.20
CA ASP A 61 29.10 -12.03 -9.17
C ASP A 61 27.60 -12.36 -9.08
N THR A 62 27.11 -13.14 -10.05
CA THR A 62 25.67 -13.38 -10.24
C THR A 62 24.98 -14.00 -9.00
N ASP A 63 25.67 -14.87 -8.27
CA ASP A 63 25.10 -15.50 -7.07
C ASP A 63 25.00 -14.54 -5.89
N LEU A 64 25.99 -13.64 -5.73
CA LEU A 64 25.95 -12.60 -4.72
C LEU A 64 24.88 -11.54 -5.03
N VAL A 65 24.68 -11.20 -6.30
CA VAL A 65 23.56 -10.36 -6.74
C VAL A 65 22.23 -10.96 -6.31
N LYS A 66 21.98 -12.24 -6.63
CA LYS A 66 20.72 -12.92 -6.25
C LYS A 66 20.50 -12.90 -4.74
N LYS A 67 21.54 -13.20 -3.95
CA LYS A 67 21.45 -13.18 -2.49
C LYS A 67 21.14 -11.78 -1.95
N ALA A 68 21.82 -10.75 -2.44
CA ALA A 68 21.61 -9.37 -2.02
C ALA A 68 20.21 -8.86 -2.40
N VAL A 69 19.67 -9.27 -3.55
CA VAL A 69 18.28 -8.97 -3.96
C VAL A 69 17.27 -9.62 -3.01
N LEU A 70 17.44 -10.91 -2.67
CA LEU A 70 16.55 -11.59 -1.73
C LEU A 70 16.57 -10.93 -0.33
N GLU A 71 17.75 -10.51 0.13
CA GLU A 71 17.88 -9.78 1.39
C GLU A 71 17.23 -8.39 1.33
N TYR A 72 17.30 -7.71 0.17
CA TYR A 72 16.62 -6.45 -0.09
C TYR A 72 15.10 -6.61 -0.02
N GLU A 73 14.55 -7.59 -0.74
CA GLU A 73 13.11 -7.90 -0.74
C GLU A 73 12.62 -8.22 0.68
N ALA A 74 13.30 -9.09 1.41
CA ALA A 74 12.96 -9.41 2.79
C ALA A 74 13.09 -8.20 3.75
N CYS A 75 13.96 -7.25 3.46
CA CYS A 75 14.04 -5.99 4.20
C CYS A 75 12.86 -5.07 3.87
N LEU A 76 12.48 -4.98 2.59
CA LEU A 76 11.36 -4.18 2.12
C LEU A 76 10.03 -4.70 2.69
N ASP A 77 9.83 -6.02 2.72
CA ASP A 77 8.63 -6.66 3.28
C ASP A 77 8.44 -6.35 4.78
N ARG A 78 9.53 -6.11 5.52
CA ARG A 78 9.49 -5.68 6.92
C ARG A 78 9.30 -4.16 7.05
N TYR A 79 9.79 -3.39 6.09
CA TYR A 79 9.67 -1.94 6.09
C TYR A 79 8.24 -1.48 5.79
N ILE A 80 7.56 -2.10 4.83
CA ILE A 80 6.21 -1.71 4.40
C ILE A 80 5.22 -1.66 5.58
N PRO A 81 5.08 -2.69 6.45
CA PRO A 81 4.19 -2.63 7.60
C PRO A 81 4.51 -1.48 8.58
N VAL A 82 5.79 -1.19 8.81
CA VAL A 82 6.23 -0.07 9.68
C VAL A 82 5.77 1.26 9.08
N LEU A 83 6.02 1.45 7.78
CA LEU A 83 5.60 2.65 7.06
C LEU A 83 4.07 2.83 7.07
N MET A 84 3.31 1.76 6.85
CA MET A 84 1.85 1.82 6.88
C MET A 84 1.31 2.12 8.28
N ALA A 85 1.94 1.61 9.33
CA ALA A 85 1.59 1.94 10.70
C ALA A 85 1.85 3.43 11.02
N GLN A 86 2.98 3.98 10.58
CA GLN A 86 3.27 5.42 10.73
C GLN A 86 2.23 6.28 10.00
N ALA A 87 1.93 5.92 8.75
CA ALA A 87 0.92 6.58 7.93
C ALA A 87 -0.46 6.54 8.60
N LYS A 88 -0.85 5.38 9.14
CA LYS A 88 -2.15 5.17 9.80
C LYS A 88 -2.36 6.13 10.97
N ILE A 89 -1.33 6.40 11.78
CA ILE A 89 -1.45 7.32 12.93
C ILE A 89 -1.97 8.70 12.49
N TYR A 90 -1.44 9.25 11.39
CA TYR A 90 -1.89 10.54 10.87
C TYR A 90 -3.18 10.44 10.05
N TRP A 91 -3.44 9.29 9.43
CA TRP A 91 -4.70 9.03 8.74
C TRP A 91 -5.90 9.11 9.69
N GLU A 92 -5.81 8.49 10.87
CA GLU A 92 -6.91 8.44 11.87
C GLU A 92 -7.28 9.82 12.43
N VAL A 93 -6.38 10.81 12.33
CA VAL A 93 -6.64 12.21 12.70
C VAL A 93 -6.85 13.12 11.48
N GLU A 94 -7.15 12.51 10.32
CA GLU A 94 -7.42 13.17 9.03
C GLU A 94 -6.31 14.12 8.56
N ASN A 95 -5.08 13.92 9.03
CA ASN A 95 -3.93 14.73 8.65
C ASN A 95 -3.25 14.17 7.39
N TYR A 96 -3.99 14.15 6.28
CA TYR A 96 -3.56 13.56 5.01
C TYR A 96 -2.27 14.18 4.47
N ALA A 97 -2.01 15.47 4.76
CA ALA A 97 -0.77 16.15 4.37
C ALA A 97 0.48 15.53 5.02
N GLN A 98 0.40 15.12 6.29
CA GLN A 98 1.51 14.40 6.93
C GLN A 98 1.65 12.98 6.40
N VAL A 99 0.55 12.29 6.10
CA VAL A 99 0.60 10.96 5.48
C VAL A 99 1.30 11.02 4.12
N GLU A 100 0.98 12.01 3.29
CA GLU A 100 1.66 12.21 2.00
C GLU A 100 3.15 12.49 2.19
N LYS A 101 3.52 13.30 3.19
CA LYS A 101 4.92 13.59 3.50
C LYS A 101 5.70 12.33 3.89
N ILE A 102 5.07 11.42 4.64
CA ILE A 102 5.63 10.10 4.98
C ILE A 102 5.87 9.29 3.71
N PHE A 103 4.86 9.17 2.84
CA PHE A 103 5.01 8.41 1.60
C PHE A 103 6.05 9.01 0.65
N ARG A 104 6.10 10.34 0.50
CA ARG A 104 7.08 11.02 -0.34
C ARG A 104 8.53 10.70 0.06
N LYS A 105 8.81 10.52 1.35
CA LYS A 105 10.14 10.12 1.82
C LYS A 105 10.50 8.66 1.48
N SER A 106 9.49 7.79 1.39
CA SER A 106 9.66 6.35 1.14
C SER A 106 9.68 5.96 -0.34
N VAL A 107 9.40 6.90 -1.26
CA VAL A 107 9.25 6.63 -2.69
C VAL A 107 10.49 5.96 -3.31
N GLU A 108 11.68 6.28 -2.82
CA GLU A 108 12.95 5.72 -3.32
C GLU A 108 13.03 4.19 -3.19
N PHE A 109 12.25 3.58 -2.28
CA PHE A 109 12.24 2.14 -2.04
C PHE A 109 10.92 1.46 -2.42
N CYS A 110 9.80 2.15 -2.22
CA CYS A 110 8.47 1.54 -2.22
C CYS A 110 7.67 1.74 -3.52
N ASN A 111 8.21 2.48 -4.50
CA ASN A 111 7.44 2.91 -5.67
C ASN A 111 6.86 1.76 -6.48
N ASP A 112 7.40 0.54 -6.43
CA ASP A 112 6.89 -0.63 -7.15
C ASP A 112 5.98 -1.54 -6.31
N ASN A 113 5.74 -1.21 -5.04
CA ASN A 113 4.88 -1.97 -4.16
C ASN A 113 3.41 -1.53 -4.30
N ASP A 114 2.52 -2.47 -4.65
CA ASP A 114 1.10 -2.17 -4.90
C ASP A 114 0.37 -1.64 -3.65
N ILE A 115 0.70 -2.14 -2.44
CA ILE A 115 0.10 -1.64 -1.18
C ILE A 115 0.49 -0.18 -0.95
N TRP A 116 1.76 0.16 -1.19
CA TRP A 116 2.23 1.53 -1.09
C TRP A 116 1.54 2.44 -2.11
N ARG A 117 1.49 2.05 -3.39
CA ARG A 117 0.83 2.82 -4.45
C ARG A 117 -0.65 3.08 -4.13
N LEU A 118 -1.34 2.06 -3.66
CA LEU A 118 -2.76 2.13 -3.31
C LEU A 118 -3.01 3.08 -2.13
N ASN A 119 -2.19 3.01 -1.08
CA ASN A 119 -2.31 3.93 0.06
C ASN A 119 -1.91 5.37 -0.30
N VAL A 120 -0.95 5.58 -1.20
CA VAL A 120 -0.67 6.90 -1.78
C VAL A 120 -1.89 7.42 -2.53
N ALA A 121 -2.50 6.59 -3.39
CA ALA A 121 -3.70 6.97 -4.12
C ALA A 121 -4.85 7.37 -3.18
N HIS A 122 -5.08 6.60 -2.11
CA HIS A 122 -6.06 6.93 -1.08
C HIS A 122 -5.79 8.28 -0.41
N VAL A 123 -4.54 8.56 -0.02
CA VAL A 123 -4.18 9.84 0.61
C VAL A 123 -4.34 11.02 -0.33
N LEU A 124 -3.98 10.87 -1.60
CA LEU A 124 -4.17 11.92 -2.60
C LEU A 124 -5.65 12.15 -2.88
N PHE A 125 -6.44 11.07 -2.93
CA PHE A 125 -7.89 11.13 -3.09
C PHE A 125 -8.56 11.88 -1.94
N MET A 126 -8.21 11.55 -0.69
CA MET A 126 -8.80 12.19 0.50
C MET A 126 -8.44 13.67 0.67
N GLN A 127 -7.48 14.21 -0.09
CA GLN A 127 -7.17 15.64 -0.10
C GLN A 127 -8.12 16.46 -0.99
N GLU A 128 -9.04 15.83 -1.73
CA GLU A 128 -10.12 16.45 -2.53
C GLU A 128 -9.67 17.41 -3.65
N ASN A 129 -8.39 17.64 -3.83
CA ASN A 129 -7.83 18.50 -4.89
C ASN A 129 -6.73 17.82 -5.71
N LYS A 130 -6.46 16.53 -5.47
CA LYS A 130 -5.41 15.76 -6.15
C LYS A 130 -5.93 14.53 -6.92
N PHE A 131 -7.17 14.59 -7.39
CA PHE A 131 -7.80 13.48 -8.14
C PHE A 131 -6.98 13.01 -9.33
N LYS A 132 -6.40 13.95 -10.10
CA LYS A 132 -5.54 13.62 -11.24
C LYS A 132 -4.29 12.81 -10.84
N GLU A 133 -3.68 13.15 -9.71
CA GLU A 133 -2.54 12.40 -9.18
C GLU A 133 -2.98 11.03 -8.65
N ALA A 134 -4.12 10.98 -7.95
CA ALA A 134 -4.71 9.73 -7.46
C ALA A 134 -5.02 8.75 -8.61
N THR A 135 -5.58 9.22 -9.72
CA THR A 135 -5.78 8.43 -10.95
C THR A 135 -4.49 7.78 -11.42
N GLY A 136 -3.37 8.51 -11.42
CA GLY A 136 -2.06 7.99 -11.82
C GLY A 136 -1.56 6.81 -10.98
N PHE A 137 -2.01 6.68 -9.73
CA PHE A 137 -1.67 5.55 -8.86
C PHE A 137 -2.71 4.42 -8.90
N TYR A 138 -3.99 4.73 -9.04
CA TYR A 138 -5.05 3.71 -9.15
C TYR A 138 -5.01 2.98 -10.50
N GLU A 139 -4.82 3.69 -11.61
CA GLU A 139 -4.90 3.12 -12.96
C GLU A 139 -3.97 1.93 -13.19
N PRO A 140 -2.66 1.97 -12.85
CA PRO A 140 -1.77 0.83 -13.09
C PRO A 140 -2.23 -0.42 -12.34
N ILE A 141 -2.80 -0.26 -11.14
CA ILE A 141 -3.29 -1.37 -10.31
C ILE A 141 -4.54 -2.00 -10.95
N VAL A 142 -5.49 -1.17 -11.41
CA VAL A 142 -6.70 -1.64 -12.08
C VAL A 142 -6.36 -2.27 -13.44
N LYS A 143 -5.51 -1.65 -14.24
CA LYS A 143 -5.08 -2.16 -15.55
C LYS A 143 -4.36 -3.51 -15.43
N LYS A 144 -3.52 -3.70 -14.41
CA LYS A 144 -2.85 -4.98 -14.12
C LYS A 144 -3.83 -6.12 -13.86
N ASN A 145 -5.02 -5.81 -13.31
CA ASN A 145 -6.05 -6.79 -12.95
C ASN A 145 -7.30 -6.65 -13.83
N TYR A 146 -7.21 -6.04 -15.01
CA TYR A 146 -8.39 -5.69 -15.81
C TYR A 146 -9.17 -6.91 -16.33
N ALA A 147 -8.47 -8.04 -16.52
CA ALA A 147 -9.11 -9.31 -16.88
C ALA A 147 -10.03 -9.79 -15.74
N ASP A 148 -9.52 -9.79 -14.50
CA ASP A 148 -10.23 -10.21 -13.29
C ASP A 148 -10.55 -8.99 -12.41
N ILE A 149 -11.30 -8.03 -12.95
CA ILE A 149 -11.46 -6.71 -12.34
C ILE A 149 -12.05 -6.76 -10.92
N LEU A 150 -12.88 -7.77 -10.63
CA LEU A 150 -13.49 -7.97 -9.32
C LEU A 150 -12.49 -8.45 -8.24
N ASN A 151 -11.25 -8.81 -8.62
CA ASN A 151 -10.17 -9.03 -7.65
C ASN A 151 -9.64 -7.73 -7.06
N VAL A 152 -9.88 -6.59 -7.73
CA VAL A 152 -9.60 -5.27 -7.17
C VAL A 152 -10.66 -4.92 -6.15
N SER A 153 -10.27 -4.31 -5.03
CA SER A 153 -11.23 -3.86 -4.00
C SER A 153 -12.23 -2.86 -4.59
N ALA A 154 -13.51 -3.03 -4.27
CA ALA A 154 -14.58 -2.19 -4.78
C ALA A 154 -14.34 -0.68 -4.53
N ILE A 155 -13.79 -0.32 -3.37
CA ILE A 155 -13.50 1.09 -3.03
C ILE A 155 -12.43 1.70 -3.95
N VAL A 156 -11.50 0.90 -4.46
CA VAL A 156 -10.45 1.36 -5.37
C VAL A 156 -11.06 1.70 -6.72
N LEU A 157 -11.94 0.81 -7.23
CA LEU A 157 -12.67 1.05 -8.48
C LEU A 157 -13.57 2.28 -8.33
N ALA A 158 -14.29 2.40 -7.21
CA ALA A 158 -15.15 3.53 -6.91
C ALA A 158 -14.39 4.86 -6.87
N ASN A 159 -13.28 4.92 -6.14
CA ASN A 159 -12.45 6.13 -6.06
C ASN A 159 -11.80 6.49 -7.39
N LEU A 160 -11.48 5.50 -8.23
CA LEU A 160 -11.00 5.74 -9.60
C LEU A 160 -12.12 6.34 -10.46
N CYS A 161 -13.34 5.80 -10.42
CA CYS A 161 -14.51 6.40 -11.10
C CYS A 161 -14.73 7.84 -10.65
N VAL A 162 -14.74 8.11 -9.35
CA VAL A 162 -14.89 9.47 -8.82
C VAL A 162 -13.75 10.37 -9.30
N SER A 163 -12.51 9.87 -9.30
CA SER A 163 -11.35 10.65 -9.76
C SER A 163 -11.44 10.99 -11.25
N TYR A 164 -11.95 10.08 -12.08
CA TYR A 164 -12.27 10.35 -13.49
C TYR A 164 -13.34 11.43 -13.62
N ILE A 165 -14.46 11.31 -12.91
CA ILE A 165 -15.55 12.30 -12.93
C ILE A 165 -15.05 13.69 -12.50
N MET A 166 -14.31 13.78 -11.39
CA MET A 166 -13.78 15.03 -10.86
C MET A 166 -12.71 15.66 -11.76
N THR A 167 -12.15 14.90 -12.71
CA THR A 167 -11.20 15.38 -13.73
C THR A 167 -11.81 15.48 -15.13
N SER A 168 -13.14 15.43 -15.24
CA SER A 168 -13.91 15.53 -16.49
C SER A 168 -13.65 14.41 -17.50
N GLN A 169 -13.21 13.23 -17.04
CA GLN A 169 -13.00 12.02 -17.83
C GLN A 169 -14.20 11.08 -17.67
N ASN A 170 -15.42 11.57 -17.94
CA ASN A 170 -16.65 10.82 -17.67
C ASN A 170 -16.79 9.54 -18.51
N GLU A 171 -16.27 9.54 -19.73
CA GLU A 171 -16.26 8.37 -20.61
C GLU A 171 -15.51 7.19 -19.95
N GLU A 172 -14.39 7.49 -19.29
CA GLU A 172 -13.52 6.48 -18.68
C GLU A 172 -14.15 5.90 -17.41
N ALA A 173 -14.87 6.73 -16.65
CA ALA A 173 -15.67 6.28 -15.53
C ALA A 173 -16.81 5.36 -16.01
N GLU A 174 -17.52 5.73 -17.07
CA GLU A 174 -18.62 4.93 -17.61
C GLU A 174 -18.13 3.60 -18.19
N GLU A 175 -17.01 3.58 -18.91
CA GLU A 175 -16.39 2.34 -19.41
C GLU A 175 -16.01 1.41 -18.26
N LEU A 176 -15.40 1.95 -17.21
CA LEU A 176 -15.02 1.17 -16.03
C LEU A 176 -16.25 0.57 -15.33
N MET A 177 -17.32 1.35 -15.17
CA MET A 177 -18.57 0.87 -14.55
C MET A 177 -19.24 -0.23 -15.39
N ARG A 178 -19.32 -0.05 -16.72
CA ARG A 178 -19.87 -1.08 -17.63
C ARG A 178 -19.06 -2.38 -17.56
N LYS A 179 -17.73 -2.28 -17.43
CA LYS A 179 -16.86 -3.44 -17.28
C LYS A 179 -17.15 -4.19 -15.97
N ILE A 180 -17.33 -3.48 -14.86
CA ILE A 180 -17.68 -4.08 -13.57
C ILE A 180 -19.03 -4.79 -13.65
N GLU A 181 -20.05 -4.10 -14.16
CA GLU A 181 -21.41 -4.66 -14.33
C GLU A 181 -21.39 -5.96 -15.12
N LYS A 182 -20.72 -5.96 -16.28
CA LYS A 182 -20.63 -7.14 -17.14
C LYS A 182 -19.98 -8.34 -16.44
N GLU A 183 -18.90 -8.11 -15.69
CA GLU A 183 -18.20 -9.20 -14.98
C GLU A 183 -19.02 -9.72 -13.79
N GLU A 184 -19.71 -8.84 -13.06
CA GLU A 184 -20.62 -9.24 -11.99
C GLU A 184 -21.78 -10.09 -12.53
N ASP A 185 -22.41 -9.67 -13.63
CA ASP A 185 -23.50 -10.40 -14.27
C ASP A 185 -23.06 -11.79 -14.77
N GLN A 186 -21.87 -11.87 -15.37
CA GLN A 186 -21.32 -13.14 -15.84
C GLN A 186 -21.06 -14.10 -14.66
N LEU A 187 -20.41 -13.62 -13.60
CA LEU A 187 -20.10 -14.46 -12.45
C LEU A 187 -21.35 -14.78 -11.60
N ALA A 188 -22.36 -13.93 -11.58
CA ALA A 188 -23.65 -14.25 -10.95
C ALA A 188 -24.36 -15.42 -11.65
N PHE A 189 -24.15 -15.57 -12.97
CA PHE A 189 -24.65 -16.71 -13.73
C PHE A 189 -23.82 -17.99 -13.49
N GLU A 190 -22.49 -17.87 -13.45
CA GLU A 190 -21.57 -18.99 -13.24
C GLU A 190 -21.53 -19.51 -11.79
N GLU A 191 -21.59 -18.60 -10.80
CA GLU A 191 -21.50 -18.88 -9.36
C GLU A 191 -22.66 -18.24 -8.56
N PRO A 192 -23.91 -18.74 -8.66
CA PRO A 192 -25.09 -18.10 -8.07
C PRO A 192 -25.08 -17.93 -6.54
N GLU A 193 -24.27 -18.72 -5.83
CA GLU A 193 -24.14 -18.63 -4.37
C GLU A 193 -23.18 -17.52 -3.92
N ARG A 194 -22.31 -17.05 -4.83
CA ARG A 194 -21.32 -16.03 -4.54
C ARG A 194 -21.89 -14.66 -4.90
N LYS A 195 -21.86 -13.75 -3.93
CA LYS A 195 -22.35 -12.38 -4.11
C LYS A 195 -21.18 -11.45 -4.37
N TYR A 196 -21.30 -10.67 -5.43
CA TYR A 196 -20.42 -9.55 -5.76
C TYR A 196 -21.16 -8.23 -5.48
N PHE A 197 -20.43 -7.22 -5.01
CA PHE A 197 -21.00 -5.96 -4.54
C PHE A 197 -20.21 -4.74 -5.04
N HIS A 198 -19.33 -4.93 -6.02
CA HIS A 198 -18.47 -3.89 -6.56
C HIS A 198 -19.29 -2.77 -7.19
N LEU A 199 -20.23 -3.08 -8.10
CA LEU A 199 -21.03 -2.04 -8.73
C LEU A 199 -21.91 -1.30 -7.72
N CYS A 200 -22.46 -2.02 -6.74
CA CYS A 200 -23.25 -1.43 -5.65
C CYS A 200 -22.42 -0.42 -4.84
N ILE A 201 -21.19 -0.77 -4.47
CA ILE A 201 -20.29 0.12 -3.74
C ILE A 201 -19.87 1.32 -4.61
N VAL A 202 -19.59 1.09 -5.90
CA VAL A 202 -19.25 2.17 -6.85
C VAL A 202 -20.39 3.19 -6.94
N ASN A 203 -21.62 2.73 -7.12
CA ASN A 203 -22.79 3.61 -7.17
C ASN A 203 -23.00 4.37 -5.87
N LEU A 204 -22.82 3.73 -4.72
CA LEU A 204 -22.96 4.38 -3.41
C LEU A 204 -21.92 5.50 -3.18
N VAL A 205 -20.71 5.32 -3.70
CA VAL A 205 -19.63 6.32 -3.56
C VAL A 205 -19.79 7.47 -4.55
N ILE A 206 -20.28 7.21 -5.77
CA ILE A 206 -20.52 8.25 -6.78
C ILE A 206 -21.72 9.13 -6.40
N GLY A 207 -22.79 8.53 -5.85
CA GLY A 207 -24.02 9.21 -5.46
C GLY A 207 -25.14 9.05 -6.47
#